data_AF-A0A9W6C8Y3-F1
#
_entry.id   AF-A0A9W6C8Y3-F1
#
_cell.length_a   1.000
_cell.length_b   1.000
_cell.length_c   1.000
_cell.angle_alpha   90.00
_cell.angle_beta   90.00
_cell.angle_gamma   90.00
#
_symmetry.space_group_name_H-M   'P 1'
#
loop_
_entity.id
_entity.type
_entity.pdbx_description
1 polymer ?
#
loop_
_entity_poly.entity_id
_entity_poly.type
_entity_poly.pdbx_seq_one_letter_code
_entity_poly.pdbx_strand_id
1 'polypeptide(L)'
;MHIKRAKQEIRDSIEAYLQKDADGHYLIPSIRQRPILLMGPPGIGKTQIMEQVARECGIGLVSYTITHHTRQSAVGLPFIRERSYGGEVCSVTEYTMSEIIASVYEKMEETGLKEGILFLDEINCVSETLAPTMLQFLQCKMFGNHKVPEGWIIVAAGNPPEYNKSVREFDIVTLDRLKRIDIEENYDVWREYAYEAQIDPAILAYLEIRKDHFYRVENTVDGKQFVTARGWEDLSELLRVYRMLGKKVDREVAHQYLQNWEIAKEFANYLELYEKYKKDYGLEKIVQGIYGEDVLEKLKFAAFDERFSIVGMLNGKLAEYFRAYQEEDARTERLFAELKVYKEEHSLSAVIERLRAELASKKKAGFLTGAMEKLETSVITELESYEQRWKLTEAAAKGAGWDEEFAFVKEAFSGQVEKRQTVTDQAMEALENTFRFLEDAFGESQEMAAFLAELNTNGDSIRFLRDNDCPYFYKYNKGLLFDERQKEILTEMENLEKSIDTSAL
;
A
#
# COMPACT_ATOMS: atom_id res chain seq x y z
N MET A 1 6.64 13.89 -10.55
CA MET A 1 6.33 13.87 -9.08
C MET A 1 6.15 12.43 -8.63
N HIS A 2 6.31 12.08 -7.35
CA HIS A 2 6.15 10.68 -6.92
C HIS A 2 4.70 10.29 -6.61
N ILE A 3 4.44 8.98 -6.56
CA ILE A 3 3.09 8.40 -6.41
C ILE A 3 2.34 8.85 -5.14
N LYS A 4 3.03 9.01 -4.01
CA LYS A 4 2.42 9.49 -2.74
C LYS A 4 1.87 10.92 -2.85
N ARG A 5 2.55 11.83 -3.56
CA ARG A 5 2.02 13.18 -3.82
C ARG A 5 0.86 13.14 -4.80
N ALA A 6 0.93 12.28 -5.82
CA ALA A 6 -0.18 12.07 -6.76
C ALA A 6 -1.45 11.58 -6.04
N LYS A 7 -1.34 10.60 -5.13
CA LYS A 7 -2.45 10.14 -4.29
C LYS A 7 -3.11 11.29 -3.52
N GLN A 8 -2.30 12.15 -2.91
CA GLN A 8 -2.77 13.33 -2.18
C GLN A 8 -3.54 14.30 -3.10
N GLU A 9 -2.98 14.63 -4.27
CA GLU A 9 -3.63 15.50 -5.26
C GLU A 9 -4.97 14.94 -5.75
N ILE A 10 -5.08 13.62 -5.91
CA ILE A 10 -6.33 12.96 -6.32
C ILE A 10 -7.35 13.05 -5.21
N ARG A 11 -6.97 12.77 -3.96
CA ARG A 11 -7.85 12.91 -2.79
C ARG A 11 -8.40 14.33 -2.67
N ASP A 12 -7.53 15.34 -2.75
CA ASP A 12 -7.92 16.75 -2.66
C ASP A 12 -8.84 17.16 -3.82
N SER A 13 -8.61 16.60 -5.02
CA SER A 13 -9.48 16.82 -6.17
C SER A 13 -10.86 16.21 -5.97
N ILE A 14 -10.93 15.00 -5.42
CA ILE A 14 -12.19 14.29 -5.15
C ILE A 14 -12.98 15.04 -4.09
N GLU A 15 -12.35 15.44 -2.99
CA GLU A 15 -12.98 16.23 -1.95
C GLU A 15 -13.56 17.54 -2.53
N ALA A 16 -12.77 18.28 -3.32
CA ALA A 16 -13.23 19.51 -3.96
C ALA A 16 -14.37 19.27 -4.97
N TYR A 17 -14.33 18.18 -5.73
CA TYR A 17 -15.33 17.85 -6.75
C TYR A 17 -16.65 17.34 -6.13
N LEU A 18 -16.59 16.65 -5.00
CA LEU A 18 -17.76 16.10 -4.31
C LEU A 18 -18.34 17.03 -3.25
N GLN A 19 -17.65 18.12 -2.90
CA GLN A 19 -18.16 19.11 -1.96
C GLN A 19 -19.49 19.72 -2.44
N LYS A 20 -20.48 19.75 -1.54
CA LYS A 20 -21.83 20.28 -1.79
C LYS A 20 -22.13 21.55 -0.99
N ASP A 21 -23.02 22.37 -1.50
CA ASP A 21 -23.65 23.47 -0.76
C ASP A 21 -24.77 22.97 0.17
N ALA A 22 -25.42 23.91 0.89
CA ALA A 22 -26.51 23.62 1.80
C ALA A 22 -27.76 23.04 1.11
N ASP A 23 -27.92 23.28 -0.19
CA ASP A 23 -29.03 22.78 -1.00
C ASP A 23 -28.73 21.40 -1.63
N GLY A 24 -27.52 20.87 -1.39
CA GLY A 24 -27.08 19.57 -1.89
C GLY A 24 -26.52 19.58 -3.32
N HIS A 25 -26.27 20.75 -3.91
CA HIS A 25 -25.63 20.86 -5.22
C HIS A 25 -24.11 20.85 -5.08
N TYR A 26 -23.42 20.21 -6.03
CA TYR A 26 -21.96 20.23 -6.08
C TYR A 26 -21.44 21.65 -6.31
N LEU A 27 -20.51 22.11 -5.47
CA LEU A 27 -19.89 23.44 -5.58
C LEU A 27 -19.17 23.62 -6.92
N ILE A 28 -18.53 22.55 -7.39
CA ILE A 28 -17.96 22.46 -8.74
C ILE A 28 -18.90 21.58 -9.57
N PRO A 29 -19.68 22.13 -10.51
CA PRO A 29 -20.60 21.34 -11.31
C PRO A 29 -19.84 20.34 -12.19
N SER A 30 -20.44 19.18 -12.46
CA SER A 30 -19.79 18.07 -13.19
C SER A 30 -19.14 18.49 -14.51
N ILE A 31 -19.73 19.44 -15.25
CA ILE A 31 -19.16 19.97 -16.50
C ILE A 31 -17.84 20.73 -16.33
N ARG A 32 -17.55 21.27 -15.14
CA ARG A 32 -16.30 21.99 -14.82
C ARG A 32 -15.26 21.12 -14.12
N GLN A 33 -15.64 19.92 -13.69
CA GLN A 33 -14.72 18.96 -13.11
C GLN A 33 -13.92 18.28 -14.22
N ARG A 34 -12.65 18.65 -14.39
CA ARG A 34 -11.75 18.01 -15.37
C ARG A 34 -11.44 16.57 -14.92
N PRO A 35 -11.55 15.56 -15.80
CA PRO A 35 -11.04 14.22 -15.51
C PRO A 35 -9.56 14.27 -15.13
N ILE A 36 -9.15 13.41 -14.22
CA ILE A 36 -7.76 13.32 -13.78
C ILE A 36 -7.04 12.32 -14.67
N LEU A 37 -5.88 12.69 -15.22
CA LEU A 37 -5.03 11.81 -16.03
C LEU A 37 -3.70 11.57 -15.33
N LEU A 38 -3.44 10.33 -14.94
CA LEU A 38 -2.17 9.87 -14.38
C LEU A 38 -1.27 9.36 -15.51
N MET A 39 -0.14 10.01 -15.73
CA MET A 39 0.87 9.57 -16.68
C MET A 39 2.09 9.10 -15.91
N GLY A 40 2.50 7.84 -16.04
CA GLY A 40 3.71 7.39 -15.37
C GLY A 40 4.11 5.97 -15.75
N PRO A 41 5.31 5.51 -15.35
CA PRO A 41 5.82 4.19 -15.69
C PRO A 41 4.86 3.04 -15.30
N PRO A 42 4.90 1.89 -15.99
CA PRO A 42 4.15 0.72 -15.57
C PRO A 42 4.69 0.17 -14.24
N GLY A 43 3.80 -0.40 -13.42
CA GLY A 43 4.18 -1.12 -12.20
C GLY A 43 4.50 -0.25 -10.98
N ILE A 44 4.17 1.06 -10.98
CA ILE A 44 4.44 1.99 -9.86
C ILE A 44 3.29 2.16 -8.85
N GLY A 45 2.20 1.39 -8.98
CA GLY A 45 1.07 1.46 -8.04
C GLY A 45 -0.12 2.35 -8.43
N LYS A 46 -0.24 2.76 -9.70
CA LYS A 46 -1.34 3.67 -10.17
C LYS A 46 -2.74 3.13 -9.85
N THR A 47 -2.98 1.84 -10.06
CA THR A 47 -4.26 1.18 -9.77
C THR A 47 -4.49 1.07 -8.27
N GLN A 48 -3.47 0.67 -7.51
CA GLN A 48 -3.53 0.50 -6.06
C GLN A 48 -3.87 1.81 -5.34
N ILE A 49 -3.34 2.96 -5.79
CA ILE A 49 -3.72 4.24 -5.18
C ILE A 49 -5.18 4.61 -5.39
N MET A 50 -5.83 4.13 -6.47
CA MET A 50 -7.27 4.39 -6.69
C MET A 50 -8.12 3.64 -5.68
N GLU A 51 -7.77 2.38 -5.39
CA GLU A 51 -8.40 1.59 -4.33
C GLU A 51 -8.22 2.25 -2.96
N GLN A 52 -7.01 2.73 -2.66
CA GLN A 52 -6.73 3.43 -1.41
C GLN A 52 -7.54 4.72 -1.29
N VAL A 53 -7.57 5.56 -2.33
CA VAL A 53 -8.31 6.83 -2.31
C VAL A 53 -9.80 6.61 -2.21
N ALA A 54 -10.38 5.66 -2.96
CA ALA A 54 -11.80 5.33 -2.86
C ALA A 54 -12.20 4.90 -1.45
N ARG A 55 -11.35 4.07 -0.81
CA ARG A 55 -11.54 3.65 0.59
C ARG A 55 -11.44 4.82 1.56
N GLU A 56 -10.41 5.65 1.45
CA GLU A 56 -10.18 6.81 2.33
C GLU A 56 -11.29 7.86 2.21
N CYS A 57 -11.85 8.05 1.01
CA CYS A 57 -12.96 8.97 0.78
C CYS A 57 -14.34 8.34 1.05
N GLY A 58 -14.42 7.02 1.27
CA GLY A 58 -15.70 6.33 1.47
C GLY A 58 -16.61 6.34 0.24
N ILE A 59 -16.03 6.26 -0.95
CA ILE A 59 -16.76 6.33 -2.24
C ILE A 59 -16.57 5.05 -3.07
N GLY A 60 -17.47 4.80 -4.02
CA GLY A 60 -17.39 3.64 -4.90
C GLY A 60 -16.14 3.67 -5.80
N LEU A 61 -15.67 2.50 -6.21
CA LEU A 61 -14.64 2.36 -7.25
C LEU A 61 -15.10 1.34 -8.28
N VAL A 62 -15.02 1.75 -9.55
CA VAL A 62 -15.15 0.88 -10.72
C VAL A 62 -13.88 1.05 -11.54
N SER A 63 -13.21 -0.05 -11.87
CA SER A 63 -11.92 -0.05 -12.58
C SER A 63 -12.03 -0.85 -13.88
N TYR A 64 -11.56 -0.28 -14.98
CA TYR A 64 -11.49 -0.93 -16.30
C TYR A 64 -10.14 -0.75 -16.95
N THR A 65 -9.60 -1.82 -17.52
CA THR A 65 -8.42 -1.76 -18.39
C THR A 65 -8.86 -1.71 -19.85
N ILE A 66 -8.63 -0.59 -20.53
CA ILE A 66 -9.22 -0.31 -21.86
C ILE A 66 -8.68 -1.22 -22.98
N THR A 67 -7.49 -1.78 -22.83
CA THR A 67 -6.79 -2.55 -23.87
C THR A 67 -7.55 -3.79 -24.36
N HIS A 68 -8.44 -4.36 -23.55
CA HIS A 68 -9.23 -5.53 -23.92
C HIS A 68 -10.64 -5.20 -24.42
N HIS A 69 -11.03 -3.92 -24.45
CA HIS A 69 -12.37 -3.52 -24.88
C HIS A 69 -12.47 -3.29 -26.38
N THR A 70 -13.58 -3.77 -26.94
CA THR A 70 -13.99 -3.41 -28.30
C THR A 70 -14.82 -2.14 -28.24
N ARG A 71 -15.01 -1.50 -29.41
CA ARG A 71 -15.97 -0.39 -29.52
C ARG A 71 -17.37 -0.79 -29.04
N GLN A 72 -17.76 -2.04 -29.21
CA GLN A 72 -19.09 -2.53 -28.83
C GLN A 72 -19.25 -2.64 -27.32
N SER A 73 -18.26 -3.12 -26.57
CA SER A 73 -18.34 -3.17 -25.10
C SER A 73 -18.27 -1.78 -24.46
N ALA A 74 -17.50 -0.86 -25.05
CA ALA A 74 -17.36 0.51 -24.56
C ALA A 74 -18.53 1.43 -24.92
N VAL A 75 -19.16 1.28 -26.10
CA VAL A 75 -20.26 2.18 -26.56
C VAL A 75 -21.64 1.55 -26.43
N GLY A 76 -21.72 0.22 -26.37
CA GLY A 76 -22.95 -0.54 -26.51
C GLY A 76 -23.20 -1.01 -27.95
N LEU A 77 -24.20 -1.86 -28.11
CA LEU A 77 -24.62 -2.38 -29.41
C LEU A 77 -25.65 -1.44 -30.06
N PRO A 78 -25.53 -1.15 -31.37
CA PRO A 78 -26.52 -0.35 -32.06
C PRO A 78 -27.82 -1.13 -32.25
N PHE A 79 -28.96 -0.48 -32.05
CA PHE A 79 -30.28 -0.99 -32.36
C PHE A 79 -31.15 0.10 -32.99
N ILE A 80 -32.13 -0.32 -33.79
CA ILE A 80 -33.05 0.59 -34.46
C ILE A 80 -34.22 0.89 -33.53
N ARG A 81 -34.54 2.17 -33.38
CA ARG A 81 -35.70 2.65 -32.62
C ARG A 81 -36.48 3.66 -33.45
N GLU A 82 -37.80 3.61 -33.39
CA GLU A 82 -38.64 4.63 -34.01
C GLU A 82 -38.80 5.82 -33.06
N ARG A 83 -38.60 7.04 -33.57
CA ARG A 83 -38.87 8.29 -32.86
C ARG A 83 -39.74 9.21 -33.71
N SER A 84 -40.60 9.98 -33.05
CA SER A 84 -41.37 11.02 -33.72
C SER A 84 -40.66 12.37 -33.63
N TYR A 85 -40.35 12.98 -34.77
CA TYR A 85 -39.82 14.33 -34.87
C TYR A 85 -40.77 15.16 -35.74
N GLY A 86 -41.27 16.28 -35.21
CA GLY A 86 -42.19 17.15 -35.97
C GLY A 86 -43.48 16.49 -36.44
N GLY A 87 -43.91 15.37 -35.82
CA GLY A 87 -45.11 14.62 -36.20
C GLY A 87 -44.88 13.47 -37.18
N GLU A 88 -43.67 13.30 -37.71
CA GLU A 88 -43.30 12.16 -38.56
C GLU A 88 -42.54 11.10 -37.76
N VAL A 89 -42.81 9.82 -38.03
CA VAL A 89 -42.09 8.69 -37.41
C VAL A 89 -40.88 8.36 -38.26
N CYS A 90 -39.69 8.46 -37.67
CA CYS A 90 -38.42 8.13 -38.31
C CYS A 90 -37.70 7.04 -37.53
N SER A 91 -37.10 6.08 -38.23
CA SER A 91 -36.17 5.13 -37.63
C SER A 91 -34.84 5.83 -37.34
N VAL A 92 -34.39 5.75 -36.08
CA VAL A 92 -33.10 6.26 -35.63
C VAL A 92 -32.26 5.13 -35.05
N THR A 93 -30.94 5.28 -35.11
CA THR A 93 -29.99 4.37 -34.44
C THR A 93 -29.75 4.83 -33.02
N GLU A 94 -30.02 3.97 -32.04
CA GLU A 94 -29.65 4.15 -30.63
C GLU A 94 -28.66 3.06 -30.20
N TYR A 95 -28.01 3.24 -29.05
CA TYR A 95 -27.04 2.29 -28.50
C TYR A 95 -27.50 1.77 -27.14
N THR A 96 -27.28 0.49 -26.87
CA THR A 96 -27.47 -0.08 -25.53
C THR A 96 -26.56 0.63 -24.52
N MET A 97 -26.85 0.49 -23.23
CA MET A 97 -25.93 0.94 -22.20
C MET A 97 -24.59 0.21 -22.35
N SER A 98 -23.49 0.94 -22.27
CA SER A 98 -22.15 0.34 -22.25
C SER A 98 -21.93 -0.43 -20.95
N GLU A 99 -21.15 -1.51 -20.99
CA GLU A 99 -20.76 -2.27 -19.79
C GLU A 99 -20.07 -1.37 -18.75
N ILE A 100 -19.26 -0.40 -19.20
CA ILE A 100 -18.54 0.54 -18.33
C ILE A 100 -19.52 1.37 -17.50
N ILE A 101 -20.53 1.96 -18.12
CA ILE A 101 -21.56 2.75 -17.41
C ILE A 101 -22.50 1.84 -16.60
N ALA A 102 -22.83 0.64 -17.12
CA ALA A 102 -23.70 -0.30 -16.41
C ALA A 102 -23.09 -0.73 -15.07
N SER A 103 -21.81 -1.07 -15.02
CA SER A 103 -21.13 -1.46 -13.78
C SER A 103 -21.06 -0.33 -12.74
N VAL A 104 -21.06 0.93 -13.17
CA VAL A 104 -21.19 2.08 -12.25
C VAL A 104 -22.55 2.04 -11.57
N TYR A 105 -23.64 1.86 -12.33
CA TYR A 105 -24.98 1.74 -11.75
C TYR A 105 -25.13 0.48 -10.88
N GLU A 106 -24.62 -0.67 -11.33
CA GLU A 106 -24.61 -1.90 -10.53
C GLU A 106 -23.87 -1.68 -9.21
N LYS A 107 -22.71 -1.03 -9.23
CA LYS A 107 -21.96 -0.70 -8.01
C LYS A 107 -22.75 0.21 -7.08
N MET A 108 -23.45 1.21 -7.62
CA MET A 108 -24.33 2.09 -6.84
C MET A 108 -25.49 1.31 -6.19
N GLU A 109 -26.11 0.38 -6.92
CA GLU A 109 -27.21 -0.46 -6.41
C GLU A 109 -26.73 -1.45 -5.34
N GLU A 110 -25.59 -2.11 -5.56
CA GLU A 110 -25.02 -3.11 -4.66
C GLU A 110 -24.55 -2.52 -3.34
N THR A 111 -23.98 -1.31 -3.37
CA THR A 111 -23.32 -0.69 -2.21
C THR A 111 -24.11 0.46 -1.60
N GLY A 112 -25.09 1.01 -2.32
CA GLY A 112 -25.80 2.23 -1.94
C GLY A 112 -24.95 3.51 -2.09
N LEU A 113 -23.70 3.41 -2.54
CA LEU A 113 -22.79 4.55 -2.71
C LEU A 113 -23.18 5.34 -3.96
N LYS A 114 -23.56 6.60 -3.80
CA LYS A 114 -23.97 7.47 -4.90
C LYS A 114 -22.81 8.18 -5.60
N GLU A 115 -21.66 8.23 -4.93
CA GLU A 115 -20.45 8.90 -5.39
C GLU A 115 -19.33 7.87 -5.57
N GLY A 116 -18.42 8.11 -6.50
CA GLY A 116 -17.38 7.15 -6.82
C GLY A 116 -16.33 7.61 -7.82
N ILE A 117 -15.37 6.73 -8.06
CA ILE A 117 -14.33 6.85 -9.07
C ILE A 117 -14.60 5.84 -10.17
N LEU A 118 -14.68 6.32 -11.41
CA LEU A 118 -14.55 5.47 -12.60
C LEU A 118 -13.10 5.56 -13.07
N PHE A 119 -12.32 4.52 -12.77
CA PHE A 119 -10.91 4.41 -13.11
C PHE A 119 -10.72 3.68 -14.45
N LEU A 120 -10.06 4.34 -15.40
CA LEU A 120 -9.74 3.79 -16.72
C LEU A 120 -8.23 3.63 -16.89
N ASP A 121 -7.74 2.40 -16.77
CA ASP A 121 -6.33 2.07 -16.93
C ASP A 121 -5.96 1.82 -18.40
N GLU A 122 -4.69 2.07 -18.71
CA GLU A 122 -4.10 1.98 -20.05
C GLU A 122 -4.87 2.77 -21.14
N ILE A 123 -5.37 3.95 -20.77
CA ILE A 123 -6.25 4.78 -21.60
C ILE A 123 -5.64 5.13 -22.97
N ASN A 124 -4.33 5.25 -23.02
CA ASN A 124 -3.57 5.63 -24.21
C ASN A 124 -3.11 4.43 -25.06
N CYS A 125 -3.35 3.20 -24.61
CA CYS A 125 -3.15 1.97 -25.38
C CYS A 125 -4.44 1.53 -26.12
N VAL A 126 -5.43 2.42 -26.18
CA VAL A 126 -6.73 2.16 -26.82
C VAL A 126 -6.57 1.87 -28.33
N SER A 127 -7.40 0.94 -28.82
CA SER A 127 -7.42 0.60 -30.25
C SER A 127 -7.81 1.81 -31.12
N GLU A 128 -7.38 1.79 -32.39
CA GLU A 128 -7.63 2.87 -33.34
C GLU A 128 -9.10 3.25 -33.47
N THR A 129 -9.97 2.23 -33.45
CA THR A 129 -11.41 2.39 -33.66
C THR A 129 -12.14 2.91 -32.42
N LEU A 130 -11.51 2.81 -31.24
CA LEU A 130 -12.05 3.24 -29.96
C LEU A 130 -11.45 4.58 -29.49
N ALA A 131 -10.26 4.96 -29.98
CA ALA A 131 -9.58 6.19 -29.59
C ALA A 131 -10.47 7.45 -29.68
N PRO A 132 -11.19 7.73 -30.80
CA PRO A 132 -12.03 8.93 -30.88
C PRO A 132 -13.16 8.96 -29.85
N THR A 133 -13.80 7.80 -29.62
CA THR A 133 -14.87 7.66 -28.61
C THR A 133 -14.32 7.87 -27.21
N MET A 134 -13.14 7.34 -26.90
CA MET A 134 -12.54 7.45 -25.58
C MET A 134 -12.12 8.89 -25.26
N LEU A 135 -11.57 9.59 -26.25
CA LEU A 135 -11.28 11.02 -26.14
C LEU A 135 -12.57 11.82 -25.91
N GLN A 136 -13.62 11.53 -26.68
CA GLN A 136 -14.92 12.14 -26.48
C GLN A 136 -15.48 11.84 -25.09
N PHE A 137 -15.31 10.62 -24.59
CA PHE A 137 -15.74 10.23 -23.25
C PHE A 137 -15.05 11.06 -22.17
N LEU A 138 -13.73 11.18 -22.23
CA LEU A 138 -12.98 12.00 -21.28
C LEU A 138 -13.44 13.47 -21.32
N GLN A 139 -13.72 14.02 -22.50
CA GLN A 139 -14.10 15.42 -22.63
C GLN A 139 -15.56 15.69 -22.26
N CYS A 140 -16.48 14.80 -22.62
CA CYS A 140 -17.93 15.02 -22.49
C CYS A 140 -18.56 14.24 -21.32
N LYS A 141 -17.82 13.33 -20.67
CA LYS A 141 -18.29 12.41 -19.62
C LYS A 141 -19.47 11.55 -20.08
N MET A 142 -19.42 11.11 -21.34
CA MET A 142 -20.49 10.37 -21.99
C MET A 142 -19.93 9.24 -22.86
N PHE A 143 -20.49 8.04 -22.71
CA PHE A 143 -20.31 6.94 -23.66
C PHE A 143 -21.58 6.83 -24.50
N GLY A 144 -21.46 7.12 -25.80
CA GLY A 144 -22.63 7.23 -26.67
C GLY A 144 -23.60 8.29 -26.15
N ASN A 145 -24.85 7.88 -25.85
CA ASN A 145 -25.89 8.76 -25.31
C ASN A 145 -26.01 8.70 -23.78
N HIS A 146 -25.18 7.90 -23.11
CA HIS A 146 -25.26 7.67 -21.67
C HIS A 146 -24.23 8.51 -20.93
N LYS A 147 -24.67 9.29 -19.95
CA LYS A 147 -23.81 10.11 -19.09
C LYS A 147 -23.25 9.29 -17.95
N VAL A 148 -22.02 9.60 -17.55
CA VAL A 148 -21.52 9.19 -16.23
C VAL A 148 -22.43 9.82 -15.16
N PRO A 149 -22.90 9.06 -14.16
CA PRO A 149 -23.73 9.60 -13.08
C PRO A 149 -23.07 10.79 -12.38
N GLU A 150 -23.87 11.76 -11.95
CA GLU A 150 -23.36 12.84 -11.11
C GLU A 150 -22.81 12.29 -9.79
N GLY A 151 -21.68 12.85 -9.32
CA GLY A 151 -20.95 12.30 -8.17
C GLY A 151 -19.91 11.23 -8.53
N TRP A 152 -19.84 10.81 -9.79
CA TRP A 152 -18.79 9.91 -10.27
C TRP A 152 -17.70 10.66 -11.03
N ILE A 153 -16.47 10.54 -10.54
CA ILE A 153 -15.28 11.23 -11.05
C ILE A 153 -14.51 10.28 -11.95
N ILE A 154 -14.14 10.76 -13.14
CA ILE A 154 -13.33 10.00 -14.09
C ILE A 154 -11.86 10.21 -13.75
N VAL A 155 -11.16 9.11 -13.51
CA VAL A 155 -9.70 9.08 -13.40
C VAL A 155 -9.17 8.12 -14.46
N ALA A 156 -8.19 8.54 -15.23
CA ALA A 156 -7.57 7.72 -16.26
C ALA A 156 -6.07 7.57 -15.98
N ALA A 157 -5.50 6.42 -16.33
CA ALA A 157 -4.08 6.18 -16.25
C ALA A 157 -3.51 5.74 -17.60
N GLY A 158 -2.33 6.26 -17.93
CA GLY A 158 -1.59 5.93 -19.14
C GLY A 158 -0.11 5.76 -18.87
N ASN A 159 0.58 5.15 -19.83
CA ASN A 159 2.04 4.99 -19.78
C ASN A 159 2.71 5.95 -20.76
N PRO A 160 3.84 6.59 -20.40
CA PRO A 160 4.59 7.40 -21.36
C PRO A 160 5.04 6.59 -22.60
N PRO A 161 5.17 7.22 -23.78
CA PRO A 161 5.49 6.52 -25.03
C PRO A 161 6.78 5.70 -25.01
N GLU A 162 7.76 6.14 -24.22
CA GLU A 162 9.04 5.44 -24.01
C GLU A 162 8.88 4.03 -23.40
N TYR A 163 7.78 3.77 -22.67
CA TYR A 163 7.51 2.48 -22.06
C TYR A 163 6.70 1.53 -22.95
N ASN A 164 5.89 2.03 -23.88
CA ASN A 164 5.03 1.19 -24.71
C ASN A 164 4.81 1.79 -26.11
N LYS A 165 5.23 1.06 -27.15
CA LYS A 165 5.17 1.49 -28.56
C LYS A 165 3.74 1.62 -29.11
N SER A 166 2.76 1.00 -28.47
CA SER A 166 1.35 1.06 -28.86
C SER A 166 0.62 2.27 -28.27
N VAL A 167 1.31 3.10 -27.49
CA VAL A 167 0.76 4.29 -26.87
C VAL A 167 0.48 5.36 -27.92
N ARG A 168 -0.70 5.97 -27.81
CA ARG A 168 -1.10 7.16 -28.56
C ARG A 168 -0.97 8.38 -27.65
N GLU A 169 -0.26 9.39 -28.12
CA GLU A 169 -0.20 10.67 -27.40
C GLU A 169 -1.52 11.43 -27.54
N PHE A 170 -1.92 12.08 -26.45
CA PHE A 170 -3.05 12.99 -26.45
C PHE A 170 -2.66 14.32 -27.10
N ASP A 171 -3.53 14.86 -27.94
CA ASP A 171 -3.34 16.18 -28.51
C ASP A 171 -3.50 17.28 -27.46
N ILE A 172 -3.00 18.48 -27.76
CA ILE A 172 -3.02 19.63 -26.85
C ILE A 172 -4.46 19.99 -26.45
N VAL A 173 -5.42 19.85 -27.36
CA VAL A 173 -6.84 20.14 -27.12
C VAL A 173 -7.44 19.17 -26.11
N THR A 174 -7.09 17.89 -26.17
CA THR A 174 -7.50 16.92 -25.14
C THR A 174 -6.82 17.22 -23.81
N LEU A 175 -5.51 17.46 -23.81
CA LEU A 175 -4.75 17.72 -22.59
C LEU A 175 -5.26 18.97 -21.84
N ASP A 176 -5.68 20.03 -22.54
CA ASP A 176 -6.26 21.23 -21.91
C ASP A 176 -7.57 20.94 -21.14
N ARG A 177 -8.28 19.85 -21.48
CA ARG A 177 -9.52 19.46 -20.80
C ARG A 177 -9.30 18.48 -19.65
N LEU A 178 -8.07 18.03 -19.44
CA LEU A 178 -7.68 17.07 -18.40
C LEU A 178 -6.89 17.75 -17.28
N LYS A 179 -6.96 17.19 -16.08
CA LYS A 179 -6.02 17.46 -14.98
C LYS A 179 -4.91 16.41 -15.06
N ARG A 180 -3.83 16.72 -15.79
CA ARG A 180 -2.68 15.81 -15.96
C ARG A 180 -1.77 15.84 -14.72
N ILE A 181 -1.36 14.65 -14.27
CA ILE A 181 -0.39 14.43 -13.19
C ILE A 181 0.65 13.46 -13.72
N ASP A 182 1.90 13.93 -13.85
CA ASP A 182 3.04 13.13 -14.27
C ASP A 182 3.74 12.52 -13.06
N ILE A 183 3.79 11.19 -13.04
CA ILE A 183 4.27 10.35 -11.94
C ILE A 183 5.57 9.67 -12.36
N GLU A 184 6.58 9.77 -11.51
CA GLU A 184 7.87 9.10 -11.66
C GLU A 184 8.03 8.03 -10.57
N GLU A 185 8.85 7.04 -10.86
CA GLU A 185 9.31 6.07 -9.87
C GLU A 185 10.10 6.77 -8.76
N ASN A 186 9.94 6.29 -7.54
CA ASN A 186 10.69 6.78 -6.40
C ASN A 186 10.88 5.65 -5.40
N TYR A 187 12.13 5.25 -5.18
CA TYR A 187 12.46 4.13 -4.31
C TYR A 187 12.06 4.41 -2.85
N ASP A 188 12.35 5.59 -2.31
CA ASP A 188 12.08 5.89 -0.90
C ASP A 188 10.58 5.82 -0.59
N VAL A 189 9.74 6.34 -1.49
CA VAL A 189 8.28 6.24 -1.40
C VAL A 189 7.79 4.80 -1.55
N TRP A 190 8.41 4.01 -2.45
CA TRP A 190 8.06 2.60 -2.58
C TRP A 190 8.52 1.79 -1.37
N ARG A 191 9.64 2.14 -0.73
CA ARG A 191 10.17 1.47 0.46
C ARG A 191 9.20 1.59 1.64
N GLU A 192 8.59 2.76 1.83
CA GLU A 192 7.50 2.94 2.81
C GLU A 192 6.33 1.96 2.54
N TYR A 193 5.89 1.87 1.28
CA TYR A 193 4.84 0.92 0.87
C TYR A 193 5.29 -0.53 1.09
N ALA A 194 6.54 -0.85 0.78
CA ALA A 194 7.07 -2.20 0.82
C ALA A 194 7.08 -2.77 2.26
N TYR A 195 7.23 -1.91 3.27
CA TYR A 195 7.04 -2.30 4.68
C TYR A 195 5.59 -2.70 4.97
N GLU A 196 4.62 -1.90 4.53
CA GLU A 196 3.19 -2.18 4.71
C GLU A 196 2.76 -3.45 3.94
N ALA A 197 3.29 -3.63 2.73
CA ALA A 197 3.06 -4.79 1.87
C ALA A 197 3.85 -6.03 2.29
N GLN A 198 4.71 -5.93 3.31
CA GLN A 198 5.52 -7.03 3.85
C GLN A 198 6.45 -7.67 2.80
N ILE A 199 7.07 -6.83 1.97
CA ILE A 199 8.07 -7.26 1.00
C ILE A 199 9.25 -7.93 1.72
N ASP A 200 9.82 -8.95 1.07
CA ASP A 200 10.90 -9.77 1.61
C ASP A 200 12.07 -8.90 2.10
N PRO A 201 12.51 -9.06 3.36
CA PRO A 201 13.63 -8.28 3.89
C PRO A 201 14.91 -8.41 3.06
N ALA A 202 15.12 -9.54 2.37
CA ALA A 202 16.28 -9.70 1.48
C ALA A 202 16.21 -8.77 0.26
N ILE A 203 15.01 -8.53 -0.29
CA ILE A 203 14.81 -7.59 -1.40
C ILE A 203 15.06 -6.16 -0.92
N LEU A 204 14.51 -5.79 0.24
CA LEU A 204 14.71 -4.45 0.81
C LEU A 204 16.19 -4.16 1.07
N ALA A 205 16.89 -5.10 1.72
CA ALA A 205 18.31 -4.97 2.01
C ALA A 205 19.17 -4.90 0.73
N TYR A 206 18.83 -5.68 -0.29
CA TYR A 206 19.51 -5.60 -1.60
C TYR A 206 19.31 -4.24 -2.27
N LEU A 207 18.07 -3.76 -2.33
CA LEU A 207 17.74 -2.50 -3.00
C LEU A 207 18.27 -1.28 -2.24
N GLU A 208 18.45 -1.35 -0.93
CA GLU A 208 19.09 -0.27 -0.17
C GLU A 208 20.56 -0.11 -0.60
N ILE A 209 21.24 -1.22 -0.91
CA ILE A 209 22.62 -1.24 -1.42
C ILE A 209 22.70 -0.90 -2.92
N ARG A 210 21.64 -1.17 -3.68
CA ARG A 210 21.53 -0.98 -5.14
C ARG A 210 20.23 -0.29 -5.53
N LYS A 211 20.07 0.98 -5.15
CA LYS A 211 18.82 1.75 -5.37
C LYS A 211 18.48 1.91 -6.87
N ASP A 212 19.50 1.96 -7.72
CA ASP A 212 19.37 2.01 -9.18
C ASP A 212 18.79 0.73 -9.80
N HIS A 213 18.77 -0.39 -9.06
CA HIS A 213 18.13 -1.64 -9.48
C HIS A 213 16.62 -1.68 -9.18
N PHE A 214 16.07 -0.69 -8.49
CA PHE A 214 14.65 -0.62 -8.15
C PHE A 214 13.76 -0.58 -9.40
N TYR A 215 14.12 0.26 -10.36
CA TYR A 215 13.35 0.47 -11.57
C TYR A 215 14.30 0.77 -12.73
N ARG A 216 14.26 -0.05 -13.78
CA ARG A 216 15.14 0.11 -14.95
C ARG A 216 14.42 -0.38 -16.18
N VAL A 217 14.48 0.37 -17.28
CA VAL A 217 13.87 -0.01 -18.55
C VAL A 217 14.82 0.34 -19.68
N GLU A 218 15.25 -0.67 -20.43
CA GLU A 218 16.29 -0.53 -21.46
C GLU A 218 15.89 -1.24 -22.75
N ASN A 219 16.29 -0.64 -23.88
CA ASN A 219 16.19 -1.28 -25.18
C ASN A 219 17.57 -1.82 -25.54
N THR A 220 17.71 -3.14 -25.64
CA THR A 220 18.95 -3.82 -26.05
C THR A 220 18.78 -4.42 -27.45
N VAL A 221 19.87 -4.94 -28.02
CA VAL A 221 19.86 -5.62 -29.33
C VAL A 221 18.96 -6.86 -29.31
N ASP A 222 18.88 -7.54 -28.17
CA ASP A 222 18.13 -8.80 -27.99
C ASP A 222 16.68 -8.57 -27.54
N GLY A 223 16.27 -7.32 -27.33
CA GLY A 223 14.91 -6.96 -26.93
C GLY A 223 14.85 -5.94 -25.80
N LYS A 224 13.67 -5.77 -25.22
CA LYS A 224 13.48 -4.86 -24.09
C LYS A 224 13.82 -5.59 -22.79
N GLN A 225 14.70 -5.03 -21.99
CA GLN A 225 15.00 -5.51 -20.64
C GLN A 225 14.42 -4.55 -19.61
N PHE A 226 13.87 -5.06 -18.52
CA PHE A 226 13.26 -4.20 -17.52
C PHE A 226 13.17 -4.82 -16.12
N VAL A 227 13.10 -3.93 -15.14
CA VAL A 227 12.78 -4.20 -13.73
C VAL A 227 11.78 -3.13 -13.31
N THR A 228 10.74 -3.54 -12.59
CA THR A 228 9.70 -2.65 -12.06
C THR A 228 9.45 -2.94 -10.59
N ALA A 229 8.85 -2.00 -9.88
CA ALA A 229 8.46 -2.18 -8.49
C ALA A 229 7.52 -3.40 -8.30
N ARG A 230 6.58 -3.62 -9.22
CA ARG A 230 5.73 -4.83 -9.26
C ARG A 230 6.54 -6.12 -9.37
N GLY A 231 7.60 -6.14 -10.19
CA GLY A 231 8.43 -7.33 -10.35
C GLY A 231 9.11 -7.77 -9.05
N TRP A 232 9.53 -6.81 -8.22
CA TRP A 232 10.07 -7.06 -6.88
C TRP A 232 9.00 -7.61 -5.93
N GLU A 233 7.79 -7.05 -5.97
CA GLU A 233 6.65 -7.50 -5.17
C GLU A 233 6.22 -8.93 -5.50
N ASP A 234 6.09 -9.25 -6.79
CA ASP A 234 5.74 -10.59 -7.26
C ASP A 234 6.83 -11.62 -6.89
N LEU A 235 8.11 -11.23 -6.96
CA LEU A 235 9.24 -12.07 -6.54
C LEU A 235 9.24 -12.29 -5.02
N SER A 236 8.89 -11.28 -4.23
CA SER A 236 8.74 -11.38 -2.78
C SER A 236 7.71 -12.44 -2.39
N GLU A 237 6.56 -12.42 -3.05
CA GLU A 237 5.50 -13.42 -2.83
C GLU A 237 5.99 -14.84 -3.13
N LEU A 238 6.73 -15.01 -4.23
CA LEU A 238 7.33 -16.31 -4.58
C LEU A 238 8.34 -16.76 -3.52
N LEU A 239 9.24 -15.88 -3.08
CA LEU A 239 10.26 -16.19 -2.07
C LEU A 239 9.62 -16.69 -0.78
N ARG A 240 8.55 -16.03 -0.32
CA ARG A 240 7.78 -16.45 0.85
C ARG A 240 7.28 -17.88 0.72
N VAL A 241 6.61 -18.20 -0.37
CA VAL A 241 6.05 -19.55 -0.62
C VAL A 241 7.17 -20.57 -0.79
N TYR A 242 8.25 -20.23 -1.48
CA TYR A 242 9.37 -21.13 -1.73
C TYR A 242 10.08 -21.53 -0.43
N ARG A 243 10.28 -20.59 0.49
CA ARG A 243 10.83 -20.90 1.83
C ARG A 243 9.94 -21.87 2.60
N MET A 244 8.62 -21.70 2.55
CA MET A 244 7.67 -22.65 3.18
C MET A 244 7.75 -24.05 2.57
N LEU A 245 7.99 -24.13 1.26
CA LEU A 245 8.13 -25.40 0.52
C LEU A 245 9.56 -25.96 0.55
N GLY A 246 10.53 -25.28 1.18
CA GLY A 246 11.94 -25.67 1.17
C GLY A 246 12.61 -25.58 -0.21
N LYS A 247 12.07 -24.77 -1.12
CA LYS A 247 12.62 -24.53 -2.46
C LYS A 247 13.54 -23.31 -2.47
N LYS A 248 14.50 -23.30 -3.38
CA LYS A 248 15.42 -22.18 -3.60
C LYS A 248 15.05 -21.41 -4.87
N VAL A 249 15.29 -20.11 -4.85
CA VAL A 249 15.23 -19.24 -6.02
C VAL A 249 16.64 -19.10 -6.56
N ASP A 250 16.84 -19.45 -7.82
CA ASP A 250 18.10 -19.23 -8.54
C ASP A 250 17.97 -18.02 -9.48
N ARG A 251 19.03 -17.73 -10.23
CA ARG A 251 19.08 -16.63 -11.21
C ARG A 251 18.02 -16.75 -12.32
N GLU A 252 17.64 -17.97 -12.71
CA GLU A 252 16.66 -18.18 -13.78
C GLU A 252 15.26 -17.86 -13.27
N VAL A 253 14.94 -18.30 -12.06
CA VAL A 253 13.69 -17.95 -11.37
C VAL A 253 13.62 -16.46 -11.09
N ALA A 254 14.69 -15.84 -10.58
CA ALA A 254 14.72 -14.39 -10.36
C ALA A 254 14.48 -13.62 -11.67
N HIS A 255 15.04 -14.08 -12.78
CA HIS A 255 14.89 -13.45 -14.10
C HIS A 255 13.46 -13.48 -14.65
N GLN A 256 12.64 -14.47 -14.26
CA GLN A 256 11.22 -14.54 -14.65
C GLN A 256 10.43 -13.30 -14.18
N TYR A 257 10.86 -12.68 -13.09
CA TYR A 257 10.23 -11.49 -12.50
C TYR A 257 11.04 -10.22 -12.77
N LEU A 258 12.36 -10.32 -12.65
CA LEU A 258 13.32 -9.26 -12.94
C LEU A 258 13.87 -9.49 -14.35
N GLN A 259 13.17 -9.03 -15.37
CA GLN A 259 13.50 -9.25 -16.79
C GLN A 259 14.73 -8.44 -17.27
N ASN A 260 15.74 -8.35 -16.42
CA ASN A 260 17.09 -7.87 -16.68
C ASN A 260 18.06 -8.90 -16.09
N TRP A 261 18.89 -9.53 -16.94
CA TRP A 261 19.77 -10.63 -16.54
C TRP A 261 20.88 -10.21 -15.55
N GLU A 262 21.39 -9.00 -15.69
CA GLU A 262 22.41 -8.44 -14.79
C GLU A 262 21.84 -8.34 -13.38
N ILE A 263 20.72 -7.63 -13.23
CA ILE A 263 20.06 -7.42 -11.94
C ILE A 263 19.58 -8.74 -11.33
N ALA A 264 18.98 -9.64 -12.12
CA ALA A 264 18.49 -10.92 -11.65
C ALA A 264 19.62 -11.81 -11.10
N LYS A 265 20.77 -11.84 -11.79
CA LYS A 265 21.94 -12.60 -11.37
C LYS A 265 22.56 -12.02 -10.11
N GLU A 266 22.70 -10.70 -10.04
CA GLU A 266 23.23 -10.02 -8.86
C GLU A 266 22.33 -10.27 -7.63
N PHE A 267 21.02 -10.12 -7.77
CA PHE A 267 20.08 -10.41 -6.70
C PHE A 267 20.12 -11.88 -6.26
N ALA A 268 20.16 -12.83 -7.20
CA ALA A 268 20.22 -14.26 -6.85
C ALA A 268 21.51 -14.60 -6.07
N ASN A 269 22.66 -14.06 -6.48
CA ASN A 269 23.92 -14.22 -5.73
C ASN A 269 23.83 -13.59 -4.34
N TYR A 270 23.26 -12.40 -4.25
CA TYR A 270 23.04 -11.73 -2.97
C TYR A 270 22.12 -12.55 -2.05
N LEU A 271 21.04 -13.13 -2.58
CA LEU A 271 20.10 -13.96 -1.82
C LEU A 271 20.78 -15.20 -1.23
N GLU A 272 21.68 -15.85 -1.98
CA GLU A 272 22.46 -16.98 -1.46
C GLU A 272 23.36 -16.58 -0.27
N LEU A 273 24.02 -15.42 -0.37
CA LEU A 273 24.82 -14.86 0.71
C LEU A 273 23.94 -14.45 1.90
N TYR A 274 22.79 -13.85 1.64
CA TYR A 274 21.81 -13.45 2.65
C TYR A 274 21.37 -14.66 3.50
N GLU A 275 20.99 -15.76 2.86
CA GLU A 275 20.58 -16.98 3.57
C GLU A 275 21.76 -17.63 4.34
N LYS A 276 22.98 -17.53 3.81
CA LYS A 276 24.19 -17.98 4.51
C LYS A 276 24.42 -17.15 5.78
N TYR A 277 24.41 -15.83 5.68
CA TYR A 277 24.60 -14.92 6.81
C TYR A 277 23.50 -15.11 7.87
N LYS A 278 22.24 -15.23 7.44
CA LYS A 278 21.12 -15.52 8.35
C LYS A 278 21.36 -16.75 9.22
N LYS A 279 21.93 -17.81 8.64
CA LYS A 279 22.28 -19.04 9.36
C LYS A 279 23.52 -18.86 10.24
N ASP A 280 24.54 -18.19 9.74
CA ASP A 280 25.84 -18.05 10.39
C ASP A 280 25.79 -17.13 11.63
N TYR A 281 25.01 -16.05 11.57
CA TYR A 281 24.98 -15.02 12.63
C TYR A 281 23.92 -15.29 13.71
N GLY A 282 22.96 -16.17 13.46
CA GLY A 282 21.96 -16.56 14.46
C GLY A 282 21.13 -15.37 14.95
N LEU A 283 20.54 -14.60 14.02
CA LEU A 283 19.79 -13.36 14.27
C LEU A 283 18.79 -13.44 15.43
N GLU A 284 18.09 -14.58 15.56
CA GLU A 284 17.14 -14.84 16.65
C GLU A 284 17.79 -14.72 18.02
N LYS A 285 19.04 -15.20 18.16
CA LYS A 285 19.79 -15.07 19.39
C LYS A 285 20.22 -13.63 19.64
N ILE A 286 20.58 -12.89 18.58
CA ILE A 286 20.98 -11.48 18.68
C ILE A 286 19.85 -10.63 19.25
N VAL A 287 18.63 -10.75 18.70
CA VAL A 287 17.47 -10.00 19.21
C VAL A 287 17.07 -10.44 20.62
N GLN A 288 17.40 -11.67 21.02
CA GLN A 288 17.24 -12.15 22.40
C GLN A 288 18.39 -11.72 23.34
N GLY A 289 19.36 -10.94 22.86
CA GLY A 289 20.50 -10.47 23.65
C GLY A 289 21.59 -11.52 23.87
N ILE A 290 21.59 -12.59 23.08
CA ILE A 290 22.51 -13.73 23.19
C ILE A 290 23.47 -13.72 22.00
N TYR A 291 24.65 -13.13 22.17
CA TYR A 291 25.74 -13.18 21.20
C TYR A 291 27.10 -13.21 21.91
N GLY A 292 28.09 -13.85 21.29
CA GLY A 292 29.45 -13.97 21.82
C GLY A 292 30.43 -13.03 21.13
N GLU A 293 31.64 -12.92 21.70
CA GLU A 293 32.74 -12.15 21.09
C GLU A 293 33.11 -12.66 19.69
N ASP A 294 32.90 -13.95 19.40
CA ASP A 294 33.15 -14.55 18.10
C ASP A 294 32.31 -13.93 16.98
N VAL A 295 31.05 -13.59 17.27
CA VAL A 295 30.14 -12.92 16.34
C VAL A 295 30.62 -11.49 16.06
N LEU A 296 31.04 -10.77 17.11
CA LEU A 296 31.56 -9.40 17.00
C LEU A 296 32.89 -9.37 16.25
N GLU A 297 33.80 -10.31 16.53
CA GLU A 297 35.08 -10.44 15.81
C GLU A 297 34.86 -10.72 14.32
N LYS A 298 33.91 -11.60 13.98
CA LYS A 298 33.57 -11.89 12.59
C LYS A 298 33.10 -10.63 11.85
N LEU A 299 32.29 -9.80 12.51
CA LEU A 299 31.77 -8.54 11.96
C LEU A 299 32.85 -7.48 11.75
N LYS A 300 33.88 -7.43 12.59
CA LYS A 300 34.99 -6.48 12.44
C LYS A 300 35.73 -6.64 11.11
N PHE A 301 35.80 -7.86 10.58
CA PHE A 301 36.48 -8.17 9.31
C PHE A 301 35.51 -8.39 8.14
N ALA A 302 34.20 -8.26 8.38
CA ALA A 302 33.19 -8.43 7.35
C ALA A 302 33.22 -7.28 6.33
N ALA A 303 32.93 -7.59 5.07
CA ALA A 303 32.82 -6.57 4.03
C ALA A 303 31.62 -5.64 4.31
N PHE A 304 31.65 -4.45 3.71
CA PHE A 304 30.58 -3.45 3.85
C PHE A 304 29.19 -4.04 3.53
N ASP A 305 29.05 -4.73 2.40
CA ASP A 305 27.78 -5.35 1.98
C ASP A 305 27.28 -6.40 2.99
N GLU A 306 28.19 -7.14 3.63
CA GLU A 306 27.84 -8.12 4.67
C GLU A 306 27.33 -7.43 5.94
N ARG A 307 27.99 -6.36 6.39
CA ARG A 307 27.56 -5.59 7.56
C ARG A 307 26.18 -4.97 7.36
N PHE A 308 25.93 -4.36 6.20
CA PHE A 308 24.62 -3.79 5.84
C PHE A 308 23.54 -4.87 5.70
N SER A 309 23.89 -6.04 5.14
CA SER A 309 22.96 -7.18 5.07
C SER A 309 22.48 -7.60 6.47
N ILE A 310 23.38 -7.61 7.47
CA ILE A 310 23.06 -7.99 8.85
C ILE A 310 22.17 -6.93 9.51
N VAL A 311 22.42 -5.64 9.26
CA VAL A 311 21.52 -4.56 9.70
C VAL A 311 20.13 -4.73 9.10
N GLY A 312 20.04 -4.97 7.78
CA GLY A 312 18.77 -5.21 7.09
C GLY A 312 18.02 -6.45 7.62
N MET A 313 18.77 -7.51 7.94
CA MET A 313 18.23 -8.72 8.58
C MET A 313 17.65 -8.45 9.97
N LEU A 314 18.35 -7.67 10.81
CA LEU A 314 17.89 -7.30 12.14
C LEU A 314 16.64 -6.41 12.05
N ASN A 315 16.62 -5.45 11.12
CA ASN A 315 15.44 -4.63 10.83
C ASN A 315 14.24 -5.50 10.41
N GLY A 316 14.46 -6.44 9.48
CA GLY A 316 13.44 -7.39 9.07
C GLY A 316 12.90 -8.21 10.25
N LYS A 317 13.76 -8.62 11.18
CA LYS A 317 13.35 -9.37 12.37
C LYS A 317 12.58 -8.50 13.37
N LEU A 318 13.04 -7.28 13.64
CA LEU A 318 12.33 -6.34 14.51
C LEU A 318 10.96 -5.94 13.94
N ALA A 319 10.84 -5.82 12.62
CA ALA A 319 9.56 -5.58 11.97
C ALA A 319 8.52 -6.67 12.29
N GLU A 320 8.93 -7.94 12.48
CA GLU A 320 8.02 -9.00 12.94
C GLU A 320 7.49 -8.73 14.35
N TYR A 321 8.35 -8.29 15.28
CA TYR A 321 7.96 -7.94 16.65
C TYR A 321 7.05 -6.72 16.70
N PHE A 322 7.40 -5.65 15.98
CA PHE A 322 6.58 -4.44 15.92
C PHE A 322 5.21 -4.74 15.32
N ARG A 323 5.13 -5.55 14.28
CA ARG A 323 3.87 -5.97 13.68
C ARG A 323 3.02 -6.80 14.64
N ALA A 324 3.63 -7.75 15.36
CA ALA A 324 2.91 -8.52 16.37
C ALA A 324 2.30 -7.59 17.43
N TYR A 325 3.05 -6.57 17.87
CA TYR A 325 2.53 -5.53 18.76
C TYR A 325 1.37 -4.77 18.12
N GLN A 326 1.52 -4.25 16.90
CA GLN A 326 0.46 -3.49 16.21
C GLN A 326 -0.82 -4.31 16.04
N GLU A 327 -0.72 -5.60 15.72
CA GLU A 327 -1.88 -6.49 15.58
C GLU A 327 -2.60 -6.69 16.92
N GLU A 328 -1.87 -6.96 18.01
CA GLU A 328 -2.47 -7.14 19.34
C GLU A 328 -2.98 -5.83 19.94
N ASP A 329 -2.29 -4.72 19.73
CA ASP A 329 -2.68 -3.38 20.16
C ASP A 329 -4.03 -2.97 19.52
N ALA A 330 -4.11 -3.02 18.19
CA ALA A 330 -5.33 -2.71 17.44
C ALA A 330 -6.49 -3.65 17.81
N ARG A 331 -6.22 -4.96 18.00
CA ARG A 331 -7.25 -5.91 18.46
C ARG A 331 -7.76 -5.55 19.84
N THR A 332 -6.88 -5.18 20.76
CA THR A 332 -7.23 -4.86 22.14
C THR A 332 -8.05 -3.57 22.22
N GLU A 333 -7.66 -2.54 21.47
CA GLU A 333 -8.42 -1.28 21.36
C GLU A 333 -9.80 -1.52 20.74
N ARG A 334 -9.87 -2.30 19.65
CA ARG A 334 -11.12 -2.62 18.97
C ARG A 334 -12.05 -3.44 19.88
N LEU A 335 -11.54 -4.47 20.55
CA LEU A 335 -12.31 -5.24 21.55
C LEU A 335 -12.85 -4.35 22.66
N PHE A 336 -12.02 -3.45 23.19
CA PHE A 336 -12.45 -2.53 24.25
C PHE A 336 -13.59 -1.61 23.80
N ALA A 337 -13.53 -1.09 22.56
CA ALA A 337 -14.60 -0.28 21.99
C ALA A 337 -15.92 -1.06 21.90
N GLU A 338 -15.88 -2.31 21.43
CA GLU A 338 -17.08 -3.14 21.31
C GLU A 338 -17.62 -3.60 22.67
N LEU A 339 -16.74 -3.84 23.65
CA LEU A 339 -17.15 -4.16 25.02
C LEU A 339 -17.83 -2.98 25.73
N LYS A 340 -17.52 -1.73 25.36
CA LYS A 340 -18.28 -0.56 25.84
C LYS A 340 -19.71 -0.57 25.31
N VAL A 341 -19.90 -0.88 24.03
CA VAL A 341 -21.24 -1.04 23.45
C VAL A 341 -21.99 -2.18 24.12
N TYR A 342 -21.34 -3.33 24.30
CA TYR A 342 -21.92 -4.46 25.03
C TYR A 342 -22.41 -4.07 26.42
N LYS A 343 -21.67 -3.21 27.13
CA LYS A 343 -22.07 -2.69 28.44
C LYS A 343 -23.38 -1.89 28.39
N GLU A 344 -23.68 -1.22 27.28
CA GLU A 344 -24.91 -0.43 27.09
C GLU A 344 -26.07 -1.27 26.55
N GLU A 345 -25.80 -2.18 25.61
CA GLU A 345 -26.81 -3.02 24.95
C GLU A 345 -27.19 -4.27 25.76
N HIS A 346 -26.38 -4.65 26.75
CA HIS A 346 -26.57 -5.83 27.60
C HIS A 346 -26.69 -7.16 26.84
N SER A 347 -26.21 -7.22 25.58
CA SER A 347 -26.32 -8.39 24.72
C SER A 347 -25.06 -8.56 23.87
N LEU A 348 -24.22 -9.54 24.21
CA LEU A 348 -23.00 -9.80 23.46
C LEU A 348 -23.30 -10.34 22.06
N SER A 349 -24.36 -11.14 21.92
CA SER A 349 -24.84 -11.66 20.64
C SER A 349 -25.31 -10.56 19.68
N ALA A 350 -26.00 -9.52 20.18
CA ALA A 350 -26.40 -8.39 19.36
C ALA A 350 -25.19 -7.62 18.80
N VAL A 351 -24.17 -7.40 19.63
CA VAL A 351 -22.90 -6.76 19.21
C VAL A 351 -22.20 -7.59 18.12
N ILE A 352 -22.11 -8.91 18.31
CA ILE A 352 -21.48 -9.81 17.32
C ILE A 352 -22.23 -9.78 15.98
N GLU A 353 -23.56 -9.87 15.99
CA GLU A 353 -24.36 -9.84 14.76
C GLU A 353 -24.26 -8.48 14.03
N ARG A 354 -24.21 -7.38 14.79
CA ARG A 354 -23.94 -6.05 14.21
C ARG A 354 -22.59 -6.01 13.51
N LEU A 355 -21.52 -6.45 14.18
CA LEU A 355 -20.17 -6.45 13.63
C LEU A 355 -20.06 -7.30 12.35
N ARG A 356 -20.74 -8.45 12.31
CA ARG A 356 -20.83 -9.29 11.10
C ARG A 356 -21.52 -8.55 9.95
N ALA A 357 -22.61 -7.85 10.22
CA ALA A 357 -23.33 -7.08 9.22
C ALA A 357 -22.48 -5.90 8.70
N GLU A 358 -21.78 -5.19 9.59
CA GLU A 358 -20.84 -4.12 9.24
C GLU A 358 -19.68 -4.63 8.39
N LEU A 359 -19.06 -5.75 8.79
CA LEU A 359 -17.97 -6.38 8.04
C LEU A 359 -18.43 -6.76 6.63
N ALA A 360 -19.61 -7.38 6.51
CA ALA A 360 -20.19 -7.75 5.22
C ALA A 360 -20.47 -6.52 4.34
N SER A 361 -20.97 -5.43 4.93
CA SER A 361 -21.23 -4.17 4.21
C SER A 361 -19.92 -3.52 3.71
N LYS A 362 -18.94 -3.35 4.60
CA LYS A 362 -17.61 -2.80 4.25
C LYS A 362 -16.91 -3.64 3.18
N LYS A 363 -17.06 -4.97 3.22
CA LYS A 363 -16.52 -5.89 2.22
C LYS A 363 -17.16 -5.69 0.85
N LYS A 364 -18.48 -5.57 0.76
CA LYS A 364 -19.20 -5.27 -0.51
C LYS A 364 -18.81 -3.92 -1.09
N ALA A 365 -18.61 -2.92 -0.23
CA ALA A 365 -18.17 -1.59 -0.63
C ALA A 365 -16.71 -1.55 -1.12
N GLY A 366 -15.88 -2.55 -0.80
CA GLY A 366 -14.45 -2.56 -1.11
C GLY A 366 -13.62 -1.74 -0.10
N PHE A 367 -14.17 -1.42 1.06
CA PHE A 367 -13.53 -0.55 2.05
C PHE A 367 -12.59 -1.28 3.01
N LEU A 368 -12.36 -2.58 2.83
CA LEU A 368 -11.45 -3.35 3.67
C LEU A 368 -10.15 -3.65 2.94
N THR A 369 -9.02 -3.47 3.63
CA THR A 369 -7.78 -4.17 3.29
C THR A 369 -7.81 -5.58 3.87
N GLY A 370 -6.93 -6.47 3.40
CA GLY A 370 -6.77 -7.79 4.02
C GLY A 370 -6.43 -7.71 5.51
N ALA A 371 -5.61 -6.74 5.93
CA ALA A 371 -5.28 -6.50 7.34
C ALA A 371 -6.51 -6.05 8.16
N MET A 372 -7.32 -5.13 7.63
CA MET A 372 -8.57 -4.69 8.27
C MET A 372 -9.59 -5.82 8.40
N GLU A 373 -9.75 -6.64 7.36
CA GLU A 373 -10.64 -7.80 7.39
C GLU A 373 -10.16 -8.83 8.43
N LYS A 374 -8.86 -9.12 8.47
CA LYS A 374 -8.24 -10.01 9.47
C LYS A 374 -8.49 -9.49 10.90
N LEU A 375 -8.30 -8.19 11.13
CA LEU A 375 -8.54 -7.55 12.43
C LEU A 375 -10.00 -7.70 12.87
N GLU A 376 -10.95 -7.24 12.05
CA GLU A 376 -12.39 -7.28 12.40
C GLU A 376 -12.86 -8.72 12.58
N THR A 377 -12.40 -9.66 11.74
CA THR A 377 -12.70 -11.10 11.90
C THR A 377 -12.14 -11.63 13.22
N SER A 378 -10.89 -11.28 13.58
CA SER A 378 -10.29 -11.72 14.84
C SER A 378 -11.01 -11.19 16.07
N VAL A 379 -11.54 -9.96 16.00
CA VAL A 379 -12.33 -9.34 17.08
C VAL A 379 -13.65 -10.08 17.24
N ILE A 380 -14.36 -10.34 16.14
CA ILE A 380 -15.61 -11.12 16.15
C ILE A 380 -15.37 -12.51 16.74
N THR A 381 -14.32 -13.21 16.30
CA THR A 381 -13.97 -14.55 16.81
C THR A 381 -13.64 -14.54 18.31
N GLU A 382 -12.95 -13.51 18.82
CA GLU A 382 -12.64 -13.42 20.25
C GLU A 382 -13.91 -13.14 21.08
N LEU A 383 -14.80 -12.26 20.62
CA LEU A 383 -16.09 -12.02 21.28
C LEU A 383 -16.98 -13.27 21.29
N GLU A 384 -17.01 -14.02 20.18
CA GLU A 384 -17.68 -15.32 20.10
C GLU A 384 -17.07 -16.33 21.10
N SER A 385 -15.75 -16.32 21.26
CA SER A 385 -15.07 -17.14 22.27
C SER A 385 -15.50 -16.77 23.69
N TYR A 386 -15.66 -15.48 24.01
CA TYR A 386 -16.19 -15.03 25.30
C TYR A 386 -17.61 -15.54 25.52
N GLU A 387 -18.49 -15.38 24.52
CA GLU A 387 -19.89 -15.82 24.59
C GLU A 387 -20.01 -17.34 24.78
N GLN A 388 -19.23 -18.12 24.02
CA GLN A 388 -19.22 -19.58 24.12
C GLN A 388 -18.67 -20.06 25.46
N ARG A 389 -17.55 -19.48 25.93
CA ARG A 389 -16.97 -19.84 27.23
C ARG A 389 -17.93 -19.51 28.37
N TRP A 390 -18.63 -18.38 28.31
CA TRP A 390 -19.67 -18.03 29.28
C TRP A 390 -20.79 -19.07 29.31
N LYS A 391 -21.33 -19.46 28.15
CA LYS A 391 -22.40 -20.47 28.03
C LYS A 391 -22.02 -21.83 28.63
N LEU A 392 -20.73 -22.15 28.69
CA LEU A 392 -20.22 -23.40 29.28
C LEU A 392 -20.01 -23.32 30.80
N THR A 393 -20.16 -22.14 31.42
CA THR A 393 -20.02 -21.99 32.87
C THR A 393 -21.21 -22.54 33.64
N GLU A 394 -20.98 -23.01 34.87
CA GLU A 394 -22.07 -23.40 35.77
C GLU A 394 -23.01 -22.24 36.11
N ALA A 395 -22.48 -21.01 36.17
CA ALA A 395 -23.25 -19.80 36.44
C ALA A 395 -24.31 -19.57 35.35
N ALA A 396 -23.90 -19.60 34.08
CA ALA A 396 -24.82 -19.52 32.95
C ALA A 396 -25.86 -20.66 32.97
N ALA A 397 -25.44 -21.90 33.26
CA ALA A 397 -26.35 -23.05 33.36
C ALA A 397 -27.38 -22.91 34.49
N LYS A 398 -27.06 -22.18 35.56
CA LYS A 398 -27.95 -21.85 36.68
C LYS A 398 -28.82 -20.61 36.43
N GLY A 399 -28.75 -20.01 35.24
CA GLY A 399 -29.54 -18.84 34.86
C GLY A 399 -29.02 -17.53 35.46
N ALA A 400 -27.70 -17.44 35.69
CA ALA A 400 -27.04 -16.20 36.10
C ALA A 400 -27.38 -15.04 35.15
N GLY A 401 -27.60 -13.86 35.74
CA GLY A 401 -27.97 -12.66 35.01
C GLY A 401 -26.77 -11.96 34.37
N TRP A 402 -27.07 -10.83 33.71
CA TRP A 402 -26.08 -10.03 32.97
C TRP A 402 -24.87 -9.59 33.82
N ASP A 403 -25.03 -9.28 35.10
CA ASP A 403 -23.92 -8.82 35.94
C ASP A 403 -22.79 -9.87 36.07
N GLU A 404 -23.16 -11.15 36.16
CA GLU A 404 -22.18 -12.25 36.24
C GLU A 404 -21.53 -12.53 34.87
N GLU A 405 -22.32 -12.45 33.79
CA GLU A 405 -21.79 -12.53 32.42
C GLU A 405 -20.79 -11.40 32.15
N PHE A 406 -21.16 -10.18 32.54
CA PHE A 406 -20.31 -9.01 32.36
C PHE A 406 -19.01 -9.12 33.17
N ALA A 407 -19.09 -9.60 34.41
CA ALA A 407 -17.90 -9.87 35.22
C ALA A 407 -16.98 -10.93 34.57
N PHE A 408 -17.56 -12.00 34.02
CA PHE A 408 -16.82 -13.03 33.30
C PHE A 408 -16.12 -12.47 32.04
N VAL A 409 -16.86 -11.73 31.21
CA VAL A 409 -16.32 -11.13 29.98
C VAL A 409 -15.22 -10.11 30.30
N LYS A 410 -15.40 -9.32 31.36
CA LYS A 410 -14.37 -8.38 31.84
C LYS A 410 -13.09 -9.10 32.23
N GLU A 411 -13.18 -10.22 32.94
CA GLU A 411 -12.01 -11.03 33.31
C GLU A 411 -11.35 -11.65 32.07
N ALA A 412 -12.14 -12.15 31.12
CA ALA A 412 -11.61 -12.66 29.87
C ALA A 412 -10.86 -11.60 29.05
N PHE A 413 -11.33 -10.34 29.09
CA PHE A 413 -10.65 -9.20 28.48
C PHE A 413 -9.35 -8.82 29.19
N SER A 414 -9.24 -9.00 30.52
CA SER A 414 -7.97 -8.80 31.24
C SER A 414 -6.84 -9.65 30.65
N GLY A 415 -7.14 -10.90 30.27
CA GLY A 415 -6.16 -11.76 29.59
C GLY A 415 -5.72 -11.24 28.21
N GLN A 416 -6.57 -10.50 27.50
CA GLN A 416 -6.18 -9.83 26.26
C GLN A 416 -5.23 -8.66 26.51
N VAL A 417 -5.43 -7.91 27.61
CA VAL A 417 -4.53 -6.85 28.04
C VAL A 417 -3.15 -7.42 28.42
N GLU A 418 -3.10 -8.56 29.10
CA GLU A 418 -1.85 -9.26 29.42
C GLU A 418 -1.09 -9.73 28.17
N LYS A 419 -1.80 -10.23 27.15
CA LYS A 419 -1.18 -10.57 25.85
C LYS A 419 -0.57 -9.36 25.19
N ARG A 420 -1.29 -8.23 25.14
CA ARG A 420 -0.77 -6.97 24.61
C ARG A 420 0.51 -6.57 25.34
N GLN A 421 0.52 -6.60 26.68
CA GLN A 421 1.70 -6.28 27.47
C GLN A 421 2.89 -7.20 27.15
N THR A 422 2.64 -8.51 27.05
CA THR A 422 3.69 -9.49 26.73
C THR A 422 4.36 -9.19 25.40
N VAL A 423 3.58 -8.87 24.37
CA VAL A 423 4.13 -8.55 23.04
C VAL A 423 4.85 -7.20 23.04
N THR A 424 4.37 -6.22 23.80
CA THR A 424 5.08 -4.95 24.03
C THR A 424 6.45 -5.18 24.64
N ASP A 425 6.53 -5.96 25.71
CA ASP A 425 7.77 -6.24 26.44
C ASP A 425 8.78 -6.97 25.52
N GLN A 426 8.30 -7.98 24.77
CA GLN A 426 9.13 -8.71 23.81
C GLN A 426 9.68 -7.81 22.69
N ALA A 427 8.85 -6.92 22.15
CA ALA A 427 9.28 -6.00 21.10
C ALA A 427 10.30 -4.97 21.63
N MET A 428 10.08 -4.45 22.84
CA MET A 428 11.01 -3.51 23.48
C MET A 428 12.36 -4.19 23.79
N GLU A 429 12.33 -5.37 24.41
CA GLU A 429 13.53 -6.13 24.74
C GLU A 429 14.33 -6.47 23.46
N ALA A 430 13.64 -6.91 22.40
CA ALA A 430 14.28 -7.19 21.11
C ALA A 430 14.96 -5.95 20.51
N LEU A 431 14.29 -4.80 20.58
CA LEU A 431 14.83 -3.53 20.10
C LEU A 431 16.06 -3.09 20.90
N GLU A 432 15.98 -3.11 22.23
CA GLU A 432 17.11 -2.73 23.08
C GLU A 432 18.32 -3.65 22.91
N ASN A 433 18.08 -4.96 22.82
CA ASN A 433 19.14 -5.94 22.57
C ASN A 433 19.81 -5.72 21.21
N THR A 434 19.03 -5.36 20.20
CA THR A 434 19.55 -5.02 18.87
C THR A 434 20.40 -3.74 18.93
N PHE A 435 19.97 -2.70 19.65
CA PHE A 435 20.78 -1.50 19.84
C PHE A 435 22.11 -1.80 20.53
N ARG A 436 22.11 -2.60 21.61
CA ARG A 436 23.34 -3.02 22.29
C ARG A 436 24.27 -3.77 21.37
N PHE A 437 23.72 -4.70 20.58
CA PHE A 437 24.50 -5.45 19.60
C PHE A 437 25.15 -4.53 18.56
N LEU A 438 24.40 -3.56 18.03
CA LEU A 438 24.94 -2.61 17.04
C LEU A 438 25.99 -1.68 17.65
N GLU A 439 25.81 -1.24 18.90
CA GLU A 439 26.82 -0.47 19.65
C GLU A 439 28.11 -1.29 19.83
N ASP A 440 28.00 -2.55 20.24
CA ASP A 440 29.14 -3.44 20.46
C ASP A 440 29.85 -3.83 19.15
N ALA A 441 29.09 -4.03 18.07
CA ALA A 441 29.63 -4.48 16.78
C ALA A 441 30.20 -3.34 15.94
N PHE A 442 29.53 -2.19 15.93
CA PHE A 442 29.80 -1.10 14.98
C PHE A 442 29.98 0.28 15.64
N GLY A 443 29.41 0.50 16.82
CA GLY A 443 29.44 1.80 17.50
C GLY A 443 28.58 2.86 16.77
N GLU A 444 29.00 4.13 16.84
CA GLU A 444 28.38 5.24 16.11
C GLU A 444 28.89 5.28 14.66
N SER A 445 28.46 4.30 13.86
CA SER A 445 28.89 4.12 12.48
C SER A 445 27.75 4.31 11.46
N GLN A 446 28.07 4.13 10.17
CA GLN A 446 27.08 4.14 9.09
C GLN A 446 26.04 3.02 9.22
N GLU A 447 26.40 1.88 9.83
CA GLU A 447 25.47 0.79 10.12
C GLU A 447 24.41 1.19 11.16
N MET A 448 24.81 1.89 12.22
CA MET A 448 23.88 2.45 13.21
C MET A 448 22.97 3.52 12.57
N ALA A 449 23.53 4.35 11.68
CA ALA A 449 22.75 5.33 10.91
C ALA A 449 21.71 4.67 10.00
N ALA A 450 22.10 3.64 9.26
CA ALA A 450 21.19 2.88 8.41
C ALA A 450 20.08 2.21 9.23
N PHE A 451 20.42 1.62 10.38
CA PHE A 451 19.45 1.04 11.30
C PHE A 451 18.39 2.06 11.75
N LEU A 452 18.82 3.25 12.17
CA LEU A 452 17.92 4.32 12.63
C LEU A 452 17.08 4.92 11.50
N ALA A 453 17.66 5.07 10.31
CA ALA A 453 16.91 5.49 9.13
C ALA A 453 15.76 4.53 8.80
N GLU A 454 15.99 3.22 8.93
CA GLU A 454 14.94 2.21 8.73
C GLU A 454 13.87 2.25 9.82
N LEU A 455 14.24 2.42 11.09
CA LEU A 455 13.26 2.60 12.18
C LEU A 455 12.38 3.85 11.99
N ASN A 456 12.90 4.90 11.35
CA ASN A 456 12.18 6.12 11.01
C ASN A 456 11.39 6.04 9.69
N THR A 457 11.56 4.97 8.91
CA THR A 457 10.84 4.76 7.64
C THR A 457 9.72 3.73 7.78
N ASN A 458 9.94 2.66 8.56
CA ASN A 458 8.97 1.60 8.73
C ASN A 458 7.79 2.08 9.60
N GLY A 459 6.57 2.02 9.04
CA GLY A 459 5.36 2.47 9.74
C GLY A 459 5.09 1.73 11.05
N ASP A 460 5.44 0.44 11.15
CA ASP A 460 5.24 -0.36 12.36
C ASP A 460 6.19 0.08 13.49
N SER A 461 7.46 0.38 13.17
CA SER A 461 8.42 0.87 14.17
C SER A 461 8.11 2.29 14.62
N ILE A 462 7.71 3.18 13.70
CA ILE A 462 7.32 4.57 14.04
C ILE A 462 6.16 4.56 15.04
N ARG A 463 5.13 3.72 14.80
CA ARG A 463 3.99 3.61 15.71
C ARG A 463 4.42 3.03 17.06
N PHE A 464 5.21 1.96 17.05
CA PHE A 464 5.72 1.36 18.29
C PHE A 464 6.50 2.37 19.14
N LEU A 465 7.41 3.13 18.53
CA LEU A 465 8.26 4.12 19.21
C LEU A 465 7.52 5.39 19.63
N ARG A 466 6.39 5.70 19.00
CA ARG A 466 5.50 6.77 19.46
C ARG A 466 4.79 6.37 20.76
N ASP A 467 4.41 5.11 20.87
CA ASP A 467 3.57 4.62 21.95
C ASP A 467 4.41 4.05 23.12
N ASN A 468 5.72 3.81 22.91
CA ASN A 468 6.63 3.23 23.90
C ASN A 468 7.99 3.96 23.92
N ASP A 469 8.45 4.36 25.10
CA ASP A 469 9.72 5.07 25.27
C ASP A 469 10.92 4.10 25.19
N CYS A 470 11.77 4.30 24.18
CA CYS A 470 13.05 3.58 24.03
C CYS A 470 14.24 4.54 24.23
N PRO A 471 14.96 4.47 25.38
CA PRO A 471 16.10 5.35 25.64
C PRO A 471 17.23 5.26 24.61
N TYR A 472 17.51 4.05 24.10
CA TYR A 472 18.54 3.84 23.08
C TYR A 472 18.21 4.56 21.77
N PHE A 473 16.94 4.51 21.33
CA PHE A 473 16.50 5.25 20.15
C PHE A 473 16.73 6.75 20.31
N TYR A 474 16.34 7.35 21.44
CA TYR A 474 16.56 8.78 21.68
C TYR A 474 18.04 9.17 21.81
N LYS A 475 18.89 8.29 22.37
CA LYS A 475 20.35 8.50 22.46
C LYS A 475 20.94 8.69 21.08
N TYR A 476 20.70 7.74 20.17
CA TYR A 476 21.35 7.73 18.85
C TYR A 476 20.66 8.61 17.81
N ASN A 477 19.34 8.75 17.87
CA ASN A 477 18.61 9.61 16.93
C ASN A 477 18.98 11.10 17.14
N LYS A 478 19.28 11.52 18.37
CA LYS A 478 19.85 12.87 18.63
C LYS A 478 21.23 13.03 18.01
N GLY A 479 22.10 12.02 18.08
CA GLY A 479 23.44 12.08 17.46
C GLY A 479 23.36 12.28 15.94
N LEU A 480 22.47 11.55 15.26
CA LEU A 480 22.26 11.65 13.81
C LEU A 480 21.77 13.01 13.33
N LEU A 481 20.80 13.62 14.02
CA LEU A 481 20.30 14.96 13.63
C LEU A 481 21.39 16.03 13.73
N PHE A 482 22.38 15.85 14.61
CA PHE A 482 23.54 16.73 14.68
C PHE A 482 24.55 16.45 13.56
N ASP A 483 24.83 15.17 13.26
CA ASP A 483 25.76 14.76 12.20
C ASP A 483 25.24 15.03 10.78
N GLU A 484 23.94 14.82 10.51
CA GLU A 484 23.31 15.18 9.23
C GLU A 484 23.34 16.68 9.01
N ARG A 485 23.05 17.47 10.06
CA ARG A 485 23.15 18.93 9.99
C ARG A 485 24.59 19.39 9.79
N GLN A 486 25.58 18.70 10.38
CA GLN A 486 26.99 18.97 10.12
C GLN A 486 27.41 18.61 8.70
N LYS A 487 26.93 17.48 8.16
CA LYS A 487 27.19 17.07 6.77
C LYS A 487 26.53 18.00 5.76
N GLU A 488 25.30 18.45 6.00
CA GLU A 488 24.64 19.46 5.17
C GLU A 488 25.44 20.77 5.15
N ILE A 489 25.88 21.25 6.32
CA ILE A 489 26.72 22.45 6.42
C ILE A 489 28.05 22.27 5.69
N LEU A 490 28.72 21.13 5.85
CA LEU A 490 29.99 20.83 5.15
C LEU A 490 29.79 20.73 3.63
N THR A 491 28.69 20.14 3.18
CA THR A 491 28.36 20.00 1.75
C THR A 491 27.99 21.37 1.15
N GLU A 492 27.26 22.22 1.88
CA GLU A 492 27.01 23.61 1.48
C GLU A 492 28.31 24.42 1.42
N MET A 493 29.23 24.23 2.37
CA MET A 493 30.54 24.89 2.36
C MET A 493 31.41 24.43 1.17
N GLU A 494 31.48 23.14 0.88
CA GLU A 494 32.21 22.62 -0.30
C GLU A 494 31.59 23.10 -1.62
N ASN A 495 30.26 23.18 -1.69
CA ASN A 495 29.56 23.70 -2.86
C ASN A 495 29.78 25.22 -3.03
N LEU A 496 29.83 25.97 -1.93
CA LEU A 496 30.20 27.39 -1.92
C LEU A 496 31.66 27.59 -2.35
N GLU A 497 32.60 26.78 -1.85
CA GLU A 497 34.00 26.83 -2.28
C GLU A 497 34.15 26.53 -3.78
N LYS A 498 33.47 25.51 -4.30
CA LYS A 498 33.43 25.22 -5.75
C LYS A 498 32.80 26.36 -6.57
N SER A 499 31.83 27.07 -6.01
CA SER A 499 31.21 28.25 -6.67
C SER A 499 32.11 29.50 -6.67
N ILE A 500 32.98 29.62 -5.67
CA ILE A 500 33.96 30.71 -5.56
C ILE A 500 35.14 30.45 -6.52
N ASP A 501 35.59 29.20 -6.65
CA ASP A 501 36.64 28.83 -7.61
C ASP A 501 36.20 28.92 -9.09
N THR A 502 34.91 28.75 -9.37
CA THR A 502 34.35 28.93 -10.74
C THR A 502 34.05 30.39 -11.10
N SER A 503 34.08 31.32 -10.14
CA SER A 503 33.91 32.76 -10.38
C SER A 503 35.24 33.54 -10.42
N ALA A 504 36.37 32.85 -10.20
CA ALA A 504 37.73 33.40 -10.28
C ALA A 504 38.49 33.04 -11.58
N LEU A 505 37.81 32.42 -12.56
CA LEU A 505 38.25 32.17 -13.94
C LEU A 505 37.32 32.91 -14.91
#